data_AF-A0A2M8EUL0-F1
#
_entry.id   AF-A0A2M8EUL0-F1
#
_cell.length_a   1.000
_cell.length_b   1.000
_cell.length_c   1.000
_cell.angle_alpha   90.00
_cell.angle_beta   90.00
_cell.angle_gamma   90.00
#
_symmetry.space_group_name_H-M   'P 1'
#
loop_
_entity.id
_entity.type
_entity.pdbx_description
1 polymer ?
#
loop_
_entity_poly.entity_id
_entity_poly.type
_entity_poly.pdbx_seq_one_letter_code
_entity_poly.pdbx_strand_id
1 'polypeptide(L)'
;MMKRVMAFFFLFITVSVLLLGDKVSVSQAKSLKMERKIVVFKPEISDEMVKDNLIEKFSGQRIKNLRLINARVAFLSSSAQQNLEKQPGILRIDDDVIVEALLSWNRRIKPTRIPKPTSTPTPTATPTPIATQNLPWGIDRIDADLAWTTSSGSGIKVAIIDTGIDTGHPDLTANIKGGVNTIKSWVGYNDDNGHGTHVAGIVAALNNDYGVVGVGPQIDLYAVKALDRRGSGYLSDVIEGLDWAIQNNMQVVNMSLGTTSDIQSFSEAVQRVNSAGIVQVAAAGNDGKAVNYPAAYPEVIAVSATDQTDTIASWSSRGAEIDLAAPGVSIYSTYKNSAYKTLSGTSMASPHVAGAAALVLTVCETCNPAEVQQRLESTAEDLGISGKDNLYGSGLVDVQKAVTQ
;
A
#
# COMPACT_ATOMS: atom_id res chain seq x y z
N MET A 1 44.29 55.66 -25.74
CA MET A 1 43.66 56.64 -26.66
C MET A 1 43.99 56.21 -28.09
N MET A 2 43.02 56.29 -29.00
CA MET A 2 43.02 55.95 -30.43
C MET A 2 42.58 54.53 -30.87
N LYS A 3 41.56 54.57 -31.73
CA LYS A 3 40.73 53.54 -32.38
C LYS A 3 41.32 53.07 -33.72
N ARG A 4 40.86 51.92 -34.23
CA ARG A 4 40.58 51.54 -35.65
C ARG A 4 40.07 50.07 -35.62
N VAL A 5 38.82 49.69 -35.90
CA VAL A 5 37.95 49.72 -37.11
C VAL A 5 38.55 49.01 -38.34
N MET A 6 37.95 47.88 -38.74
CA MET A 6 37.51 47.46 -40.10
C MET A 6 37.04 45.98 -40.00
N ALA A 7 35.76 45.64 -40.11
CA ALA A 7 34.86 45.59 -41.28
C ALA A 7 35.03 44.32 -42.14
N PHE A 8 33.95 43.52 -42.15
CA PHE A 8 33.72 42.21 -42.77
C PHE A 8 33.78 42.22 -44.32
N PHE A 9 34.21 41.11 -44.90
CA PHE A 9 33.80 40.67 -46.25
C PHE A 9 33.39 39.20 -46.23
N PHE A 10 32.15 38.94 -46.63
CA PHE A 10 31.55 37.61 -46.83
C PHE A 10 31.96 37.06 -48.19
N LEU A 11 32.40 35.79 -48.25
CA LEU A 11 32.53 35.03 -49.49
C LEU A 11 31.55 33.85 -49.43
N PHE A 12 30.51 33.90 -50.26
CA PHE A 12 29.58 32.79 -50.48
C PHE A 12 30.23 31.79 -51.45
N ILE A 13 30.47 30.56 -50.98
CA ILE A 13 30.76 29.42 -51.84
C ILE A 13 29.52 28.52 -51.86
N THR A 14 28.84 28.50 -53.01
CA THR A 14 27.78 27.53 -53.31
C THR A 14 28.41 26.19 -53.66
N VAL A 15 28.26 25.18 -52.80
CA VAL A 15 28.56 23.78 -53.14
C VAL A 15 27.25 23.09 -53.50
N SER A 16 27.13 22.75 -54.78
CA SER A 16 26.08 21.88 -55.32
C SER A 16 26.29 20.46 -54.78
N VAL A 17 25.36 19.96 -53.97
CA VAL A 17 25.35 18.55 -53.55
C VAL A 17 24.68 17.74 -54.65
N LEU A 18 25.48 16.91 -55.34
CA LEU A 18 24.96 15.81 -56.16
C LEU A 18 24.25 14.81 -55.25
N LEU A 19 22.95 14.64 -55.45
CA LEU A 19 22.17 13.53 -54.89
C LEU A 19 22.51 12.25 -55.67
N LEU A 20 23.42 11.44 -55.14
CA LEU A 20 23.54 10.03 -55.49
C LEU A 20 22.92 9.22 -54.35
N GLY A 21 21.81 8.56 -54.68
CA GLY A 21 21.00 7.83 -53.73
C GLY A 21 21.67 6.55 -53.27
N ASP A 22 21.87 6.44 -51.96
CA ASP A 22 21.80 5.17 -51.27
C ASP A 22 20.51 5.18 -50.44
N LYS A 23 19.62 4.26 -50.80
CA LYS A 23 18.45 3.92 -49.98
C LYS A 23 18.96 3.32 -48.67
N VAL A 24 19.24 4.16 -47.69
CA VAL A 24 19.28 3.73 -46.30
C VAL A 24 17.86 3.28 -45.97
N SER A 25 17.67 1.97 -45.99
CA SER A 25 16.55 1.28 -45.39
C SER A 25 16.35 1.83 -43.98
N VAL A 26 15.31 2.65 -43.80
CA VAL A 26 14.76 2.99 -42.48
C VAL A 26 14.03 1.74 -41.97
N SER A 27 14.76 0.65 -41.80
CA SER A 27 14.30 -0.51 -41.05
C SER A 27 14.52 -0.20 -39.57
N GLN A 28 13.46 0.28 -38.93
CA GLN A 28 13.20 0.11 -37.50
C GLN A 28 14.34 0.52 -36.55
N ALA A 29 14.53 1.82 -36.37
CA ALA A 29 14.84 2.32 -35.02
C ALA A 29 13.58 2.19 -34.16
N LYS A 30 13.17 0.95 -33.86
CA LYS A 30 12.19 0.68 -32.81
C LYS A 30 12.89 1.16 -31.54
N SER A 31 12.38 2.22 -30.91
CA SER A 31 12.98 2.66 -29.65
C SER A 31 13.06 1.45 -28.72
N LEU A 32 14.23 1.23 -28.11
CA LEU A 32 14.43 0.21 -27.09
C LEU A 32 13.59 0.63 -25.89
N LYS A 33 12.27 0.38 -25.95
CA LYS A 33 11.36 0.62 -24.83
C LYS A 33 11.85 -0.28 -23.71
N MET A 34 12.43 0.36 -22.70
CA MET A 34 12.85 -0.30 -21.48
C MET A 34 11.64 -0.43 -20.56
N GLU A 35 11.41 -1.63 -20.04
CA GLU A 35 10.33 -1.92 -19.10
C GLU A 35 10.94 -2.36 -17.78
N ARG A 36 10.28 -1.98 -16.68
CA ARG A 36 10.69 -2.39 -15.34
C ARG A 36 10.18 -3.81 -15.08
N LYS A 37 11.08 -4.72 -14.72
CA LYS A 37 10.80 -6.15 -14.54
C LYS A 37 11.42 -6.65 -13.23
N ILE A 38 10.86 -7.71 -12.68
CA ILE A 38 11.41 -8.47 -11.56
C ILE A 38 12.07 -9.72 -12.12
N VAL A 39 13.39 -9.77 -12.07
CA VAL A 39 14.20 -10.92 -12.50
C VAL A 39 14.43 -11.81 -11.30
N VAL A 40 13.82 -13.00 -11.32
CA VAL A 40 13.90 -13.97 -10.23
C VAL A 40 14.93 -15.03 -10.57
N PHE A 41 15.83 -15.30 -9.63
CA PHE A 41 16.93 -16.23 -9.83
C PHE A 41 16.64 -17.56 -9.16
N LYS A 42 17.19 -18.64 -9.74
CA LYS A 42 17.11 -19.95 -9.11
C LYS A 42 17.87 -19.96 -7.76
N PRO A 43 17.47 -20.80 -6.80
CA PRO A 43 18.06 -20.81 -5.45
C PRO A 43 19.58 -20.97 -5.42
N GLU A 44 20.16 -21.70 -6.38
CA GLU A 44 21.61 -21.88 -6.51
C GLU A 44 22.37 -20.60 -6.89
N ILE A 45 21.68 -19.58 -7.43
CA ILE A 45 22.25 -18.27 -7.73
C ILE A 45 21.92 -17.33 -6.57
N SER A 46 22.69 -17.45 -5.48
CA SER A 46 22.55 -16.61 -4.29
C SER A 46 23.52 -15.42 -4.26
N ASP A 47 24.67 -15.52 -4.95
CA ASP A 47 25.68 -14.47 -4.99
C ASP A 47 25.16 -13.20 -5.68
N GLU A 48 25.24 -12.09 -4.96
CA GLU A 48 24.67 -10.81 -5.38
C GLU A 48 25.38 -10.21 -6.61
N MET A 49 26.70 -10.40 -6.71
CA MET A 49 27.50 -9.92 -7.84
C MET A 49 27.25 -10.76 -9.10
N VAL A 50 27.05 -12.07 -8.95
CA VAL A 50 26.66 -12.95 -10.06
C VAL A 50 25.32 -12.54 -10.65
N LYS A 51 24.32 -12.23 -9.81
CA LYS A 51 23.01 -11.72 -10.27
C LYS A 51 23.14 -10.44 -11.09
N ASP A 52 23.93 -9.49 -10.57
CA ASP A 52 24.10 -8.18 -11.19
C ASP A 52 24.85 -8.29 -12.53
N ASN A 53 25.93 -9.07 -12.57
CA ASN A 53 26.67 -9.36 -13.79
C ASN A 53 25.80 -10.03 -14.86
N LEU A 54 24.86 -10.90 -14.46
CA LEU A 54 23.97 -11.56 -15.42
C LEU A 54 23.02 -10.56 -16.09
N ILE A 55 22.46 -9.62 -15.31
CA ILE A 55 21.59 -8.55 -15.83
C ILE A 55 22.37 -7.60 -16.75
N GLU A 56 23.54 -7.13 -16.29
CA GLU A 56 24.37 -6.17 -17.02
C GLU A 56 24.93 -6.76 -18.33
N LYS A 57 25.23 -8.07 -18.36
CA LYS A 57 25.67 -8.80 -19.57
C LYS A 57 24.69 -8.68 -20.74
N PHE A 58 23.40 -8.53 -20.46
CA PHE A 58 22.36 -8.36 -21.49
C PHE A 58 21.83 -6.92 -21.55
N SER A 59 22.63 -5.95 -21.13
CA SER A 59 22.31 -4.52 -21.14
C SER A 59 21.10 -4.15 -20.28
N GLY A 60 20.76 -4.96 -19.27
CA GLY A 60 19.78 -4.61 -18.26
C GLY A 60 20.34 -3.58 -17.29
N GLN A 61 19.49 -2.68 -16.81
CA GLN A 61 19.88 -1.67 -15.80
C GLN A 61 19.23 -2.02 -14.47
N ARG A 62 20.02 -2.51 -13.52
CA ARG A 62 19.57 -2.80 -12.15
C ARG A 62 19.00 -1.54 -11.49
N ILE A 63 17.92 -1.73 -10.74
CA ILE A 63 17.27 -0.70 -9.93
C ILE A 63 17.45 -1.00 -8.43
N LYS A 64 17.07 -2.20 -7.98
CA LYS A 64 17.15 -2.60 -6.56
C LYS A 64 17.13 -4.12 -6.38
N ASN A 65 17.36 -4.55 -5.14
CA ASN A 65 17.40 -5.95 -4.75
C ASN A 65 16.12 -6.33 -4.00
N LEU A 66 15.54 -7.48 -4.31
CA LEU A 66 14.42 -8.07 -3.58
C LEU A 66 14.89 -9.37 -2.93
N ARG A 67 15.47 -9.25 -1.74
CA ARG A 67 16.12 -10.39 -1.05
C ARG A 67 15.10 -11.44 -0.66
N LEU A 68 13.93 -11.03 -0.19
CA LEU A 68 12.83 -11.91 0.20
C LEU A 68 12.54 -13.01 -0.82
N ILE A 69 12.59 -12.70 -2.11
CA ILE A 69 12.23 -13.62 -3.20
C ILE A 69 13.43 -13.97 -4.11
N ASN A 70 14.66 -13.78 -3.64
CA ASN A 70 15.88 -14.02 -4.42
C ASN A 70 15.88 -13.34 -5.81
N ALA A 71 15.49 -12.06 -5.86
CA ALA A 71 15.27 -11.35 -7.12
C ALA A 71 15.97 -9.99 -7.22
N ARG A 72 15.94 -9.44 -8.43
CA ARG A 72 16.36 -8.09 -8.78
C ARG A 72 15.27 -7.38 -9.54
N VAL A 73 15.19 -6.08 -9.33
CA VAL A 73 14.40 -5.21 -10.21
C VAL A 73 15.35 -4.57 -11.21
N ALA A 74 14.99 -4.61 -12.49
CA ALA A 74 15.79 -4.02 -13.55
C ALA A 74 14.93 -3.43 -14.66
N PHE A 75 15.45 -2.42 -15.34
CA PHE A 75 14.96 -2.02 -16.65
C PHE A 75 15.53 -2.96 -17.72
N LEU A 76 14.65 -3.59 -18.50
CA LEU A 76 14.99 -4.50 -19.58
C LEU A 76 14.35 -4.06 -20.90
N SER A 77 15.10 -4.16 -22.00
CA SER A 77 14.50 -4.16 -23.33
C SER A 77 13.89 -5.54 -23.62
N SER A 78 13.00 -5.65 -24.61
CA SER A 78 12.45 -6.95 -25.00
C SER A 78 13.53 -7.96 -25.39
N SER A 79 14.63 -7.52 -26.01
CA SER A 79 15.76 -8.41 -26.36
C SER A 79 16.55 -8.84 -25.12
N ALA A 80 16.78 -7.93 -24.17
CA ALA A 80 17.44 -8.25 -22.91
C ALA A 80 16.65 -9.30 -22.12
N GLN A 81 15.33 -9.12 -22.01
CA GLN A 81 14.43 -10.07 -21.36
C GLN A 81 14.50 -11.45 -22.01
N GLN A 82 14.32 -11.55 -23.34
CA GLN A 82 14.37 -12.83 -24.06
C GLN A 82 15.72 -13.56 -23.93
N ASN A 83 16.81 -12.81 -23.80
CA ASN A 83 18.14 -13.40 -23.63
C ASN A 83 18.40 -13.85 -22.19
N LEU A 84 17.89 -13.10 -21.20
CA LEU A 84 17.94 -13.47 -19.79
C LEU A 84 17.10 -14.71 -19.48
N GLU A 85 15.89 -14.82 -20.03
CA GLU A 85 15.01 -16.00 -19.86
C GLU A 85 15.67 -17.32 -20.30
N LYS A 86 16.65 -17.26 -21.20
CA LYS A 86 17.40 -18.44 -21.68
C LYS A 86 18.58 -18.81 -20.78
N GLN A 87 18.94 -17.98 -19.80
CA GLN A 87 20.09 -18.24 -18.95
C GLN A 87 19.75 -19.26 -17.87
N PRO A 88 20.63 -20.26 -17.62
CA PRO A 88 20.33 -21.36 -16.72
C PRO A 88 20.07 -20.93 -15.27
N GLY A 89 20.56 -19.75 -14.85
CA GLY A 89 20.38 -19.20 -13.51
C GLY A 89 19.12 -18.37 -13.30
N ILE A 90 18.37 -18.06 -14.37
CA ILE A 90 17.10 -17.34 -14.27
C ILE A 90 15.98 -18.34 -14.02
N LEU A 91 15.16 -18.07 -13.01
CA LEU A 91 13.95 -18.85 -12.71
C LEU A 91 12.77 -18.34 -13.53
N ARG A 92 12.55 -17.03 -13.50
CA ARG A 92 11.49 -16.33 -14.26
C ARG A 92 11.74 -14.83 -14.32
N ILE A 93 10.98 -14.13 -15.16
CA ILE A 93 10.95 -12.67 -15.21
C ILE A 93 9.48 -12.24 -15.14
N ASP A 94 9.13 -11.56 -14.06
CA ASP A 94 7.77 -11.07 -13.81
C ASP A 94 7.65 -9.57 -14.11
N ASP A 95 6.43 -9.11 -14.38
CA ASP A 95 6.14 -7.69 -14.53
C ASP A 95 6.17 -6.99 -13.17
N ASP A 96 6.88 -5.86 -13.10
CA ASP A 96 6.83 -4.98 -11.93
C ASP A 96 5.65 -4.02 -12.06
N VAL A 97 4.45 -4.56 -11.83
CA VAL A 97 3.18 -3.86 -12.03
C VAL A 97 2.98 -2.71 -11.05
N ILE A 98 2.02 -1.83 -11.35
CA ILE A 98 1.58 -0.78 -10.42
C ILE A 98 0.59 -1.36 -9.42
N VAL A 99 0.78 -0.97 -8.17
CA VAL A 99 -0.12 -1.18 -7.04
C VAL A 99 -0.65 0.18 -6.60
N GLU A 100 -1.96 0.28 -6.35
CA GLU A 100 -2.61 1.55 -5.99
C GLU A 100 -3.31 1.47 -4.63
N ALA A 101 -3.33 2.59 -3.91
CA ALA A 101 -4.18 2.78 -2.73
C ALA A 101 -5.67 2.72 -3.12
N LEU A 102 -6.46 1.94 -2.38
CA LEU A 102 -7.85 1.66 -2.73
C LEU A 102 -8.84 2.65 -2.08
N LEU A 103 -9.01 3.81 -2.72
CA LEU A 103 -10.07 4.78 -2.38
C LEU A 103 -11.30 4.62 -3.27
N SER A 104 -12.49 4.71 -2.69
CA SER A 104 -13.75 4.91 -3.42
C SER A 104 -13.87 6.39 -3.81
N TRP A 105 -12.97 6.86 -4.68
CA TRP A 105 -13.16 8.12 -5.39
C TRP A 105 -13.27 7.82 -6.88
N ASN A 106 -14.45 8.08 -7.42
CA ASN A 106 -14.76 7.91 -8.82
C ASN A 106 -13.88 8.88 -9.65
N ARG A 107 -12.69 8.43 -10.10
CA ARG A 107 -11.78 9.19 -10.99
C ARG A 107 -12.44 9.61 -12.32
N ARG A 108 -13.68 9.17 -12.60
CA ARG A 108 -14.45 9.46 -13.82
C ARG A 108 -15.69 10.36 -13.63
N ILE A 109 -16.05 10.79 -12.42
CA ILE A 109 -17.13 11.78 -12.24
C ILE A 109 -16.50 13.16 -12.12
N LYS A 110 -16.77 14.03 -13.12
CA LYS A 110 -16.47 15.47 -13.02
C LYS A 110 -17.14 15.99 -11.74
N PRO A 111 -16.45 16.78 -10.90
CA PRO A 111 -17.03 17.26 -9.66
C PRO A 111 -18.31 18.03 -9.99
N THR A 112 -19.46 17.52 -9.55
CA THR A 112 -20.66 18.34 -9.42
C THR A 112 -20.31 19.45 -8.44
N ARG A 113 -20.57 20.69 -8.85
CA ARG A 113 -20.26 21.89 -8.06
C ARG A 113 -20.88 21.76 -6.67
N ILE A 114 -20.04 21.53 -5.66
CA ILE A 114 -20.39 21.78 -4.27
C ILE A 114 -20.55 23.31 -4.12
N PRO A 115 -21.58 23.82 -3.45
CA PRO A 115 -21.73 25.26 -3.23
C PRO A 115 -20.50 25.81 -2.52
N LYS A 116 -19.94 26.89 -3.06
CA LYS A 116 -18.80 27.61 -2.48
C LYS A 116 -19.21 28.13 -1.09
N PRO A 117 -18.43 27.90 -0.02
CA PRO A 117 -18.68 28.58 1.25
C PRO A 117 -18.43 30.08 1.04
N THR A 118 -19.50 30.87 1.15
CA THR A 118 -19.42 32.33 1.19
C THR A 118 -19.17 32.77 2.63
N SER A 119 -17.91 32.71 3.06
CA SER A 119 -17.41 33.62 4.11
C SER A 119 -15.89 33.62 4.11
N THR A 120 -15.32 34.80 3.95
CA THR A 120 -13.91 35.10 4.17
C THR A 120 -13.61 35.03 5.67
N PRO A 121 -12.59 34.29 6.14
CA PRO A 121 -12.23 34.33 7.55
C PRO A 121 -11.39 35.58 7.84
N THR A 122 -11.87 36.39 8.78
CA THR A 122 -11.11 37.45 9.45
C THR A 122 -10.19 36.80 10.51
N PRO A 123 -8.92 37.22 10.68
CA PRO A 123 -8.04 36.61 11.65
C PRO A 123 -8.29 37.21 13.04
N THR A 124 -9.05 36.51 13.87
CA THR A 124 -9.03 36.70 15.32
C THR A 124 -8.69 35.36 15.95
N ALA A 125 -7.45 35.23 16.41
CA ALA A 125 -6.96 34.08 17.14
C ALA A 125 -7.59 34.05 18.53
N THR A 126 -8.67 33.29 18.66
CA THR A 126 -9.13 32.70 19.92
C THR A 126 -8.75 31.23 19.84
N PRO A 127 -8.17 30.60 20.88
CA PRO A 127 -7.93 29.16 20.84
C PRO A 127 -9.29 28.48 20.65
N THR A 128 -9.50 27.88 19.49
CA THR A 128 -10.65 27.02 19.23
C THR A 128 -10.65 25.96 20.33
N PRO A 129 -11.76 25.71 21.04
CA PRO A 129 -11.84 24.58 21.95
C PRO A 129 -11.38 23.35 21.18
N ILE A 130 -10.39 22.65 21.72
CA ILE A 130 -9.96 21.37 21.16
C ILE A 130 -11.23 20.52 21.15
N ALA A 131 -11.71 20.15 19.96
CA ALA A 131 -12.92 19.34 19.84
C ALA A 131 -12.69 18.05 20.63
N THR A 132 -13.65 17.71 21.50
CA THR A 132 -13.65 16.46 22.26
C THR A 132 -13.39 15.28 21.33
N GLN A 133 -12.63 14.29 21.79
CA GLN A 133 -12.36 13.09 21.04
C GLN A 133 -13.65 12.46 20.48
N ASN A 134 -13.64 12.14 19.20
CA ASN A 134 -14.72 11.44 18.53
C ASN A 134 -14.42 9.93 18.51
N LEU A 135 -15.37 9.12 18.96
CA LEU A 135 -15.39 7.69 18.66
C LEU A 135 -15.95 7.51 17.24
N PRO A 136 -15.14 7.17 16.23
CA PRO A 136 -15.66 6.98 14.87
C PRO A 136 -16.63 5.80 14.87
N TRP A 137 -17.72 5.90 14.11
CA TRP A 137 -18.77 4.87 14.09
C TRP A 137 -18.23 3.47 13.76
N GLY A 138 -17.18 3.38 12.94
CA GLY A 138 -16.58 2.10 12.56
C GLY A 138 -15.83 1.41 13.71
N ILE A 139 -15.32 2.20 14.66
CA ILE A 139 -14.64 1.69 15.87
C ILE A 139 -15.68 1.16 16.85
N ASP A 140 -16.76 1.92 17.05
CA ASP A 140 -17.94 1.52 17.85
C ASP A 140 -18.62 0.27 17.25
N ARG A 141 -18.86 0.25 15.93
CA ARG A 141 -19.61 -0.82 15.26
C ARG A 141 -18.95 -2.20 15.36
N ILE A 142 -17.63 -2.26 15.46
CA ILE A 142 -16.89 -3.53 15.61
C ILE A 142 -16.60 -3.86 17.08
N ASP A 143 -17.21 -3.13 18.02
CA ASP A 143 -17.04 -3.29 19.47
C ASP A 143 -15.57 -3.15 19.94
N ALA A 144 -14.77 -2.30 19.27
CA ALA A 144 -13.35 -2.13 19.63
C ALA A 144 -13.17 -1.40 20.97
N ASP A 145 -14.03 -0.44 21.29
CA ASP A 145 -13.97 0.33 22.54
C ASP A 145 -14.28 -0.54 23.77
N LEU A 146 -15.14 -1.54 23.61
CA LEU A 146 -15.43 -2.53 24.64
C LEU A 146 -14.20 -3.42 24.94
N ALA A 147 -13.40 -3.73 23.91
CA ALA A 147 -12.21 -4.58 24.00
C ALA A 147 -11.07 -3.98 24.82
N TRP A 148 -11.00 -2.65 24.97
CA TRP A 148 -9.92 -1.97 25.70
C TRP A 148 -9.88 -2.29 27.19
N THR A 149 -10.98 -2.81 27.74
CA THR A 149 -10.99 -3.37 29.11
C THR A 149 -10.12 -4.62 29.25
N THR A 150 -9.91 -5.35 28.16
CA THR A 150 -9.04 -6.52 28.08
C THR A 150 -7.69 -6.16 27.48
N SER A 151 -7.68 -5.43 26.35
CA SER A 151 -6.45 -4.98 25.70
C SER A 151 -6.68 -3.80 24.74
N SER A 152 -5.74 -2.85 24.77
CA SER A 152 -5.62 -1.74 23.82
C SER A 152 -4.44 -1.89 22.84
N GLY A 153 -3.79 -3.06 22.82
CA GLY A 153 -2.79 -3.40 21.79
C GLY A 153 -1.33 -3.07 22.12
N SER A 154 -1.03 -2.80 23.39
CA SER A 154 0.32 -2.45 23.84
C SER A 154 1.37 -3.49 23.42
N GLY A 155 2.48 -3.02 22.84
CA GLY A 155 3.62 -3.86 22.45
C GLY A 155 3.44 -4.64 21.13
N ILE A 156 2.26 -4.58 20.50
CA ILE A 156 2.04 -5.20 19.19
C ILE A 156 2.48 -4.26 18.08
N LYS A 157 3.33 -4.76 17.19
CA LYS A 157 3.88 -4.00 16.05
C LYS A 157 3.03 -4.20 14.81
N VAL A 158 2.45 -3.11 14.31
CA VAL A 158 1.66 -3.09 13.08
C VAL A 158 2.33 -2.21 12.04
N ALA A 159 2.69 -2.82 10.90
CA ALA A 159 3.24 -2.11 9.76
C ALA A 159 2.12 -1.68 8.79
N ILE A 160 2.06 -0.38 8.50
CA ILE A 160 1.16 0.21 7.52
C ILE A 160 1.92 0.34 6.20
N ILE A 161 1.74 -0.62 5.29
CA ILE A 161 2.36 -0.61 3.96
C ILE A 161 1.50 0.24 3.02
N ASP A 162 1.86 1.52 2.89
CA ASP A 162 0.99 2.54 2.29
C ASP A 162 1.78 3.76 1.78
N THR A 163 1.20 4.97 1.81
CA THR A 163 1.82 6.23 1.40
C THR A 163 2.71 6.85 2.47
N GLY A 164 2.97 6.15 3.58
CA GLY A 164 3.64 6.68 4.77
C GLY A 164 2.64 7.18 5.82
N ILE A 165 3.14 7.68 6.94
CA ILE A 165 2.33 8.25 8.03
C ILE A 165 2.82 9.68 8.31
N ASP A 166 1.91 10.62 8.57
CA ASP A 166 2.27 11.95 9.09
C ASP A 166 2.89 11.82 10.49
N THR A 167 4.21 11.84 10.55
CA THR A 167 4.99 11.60 11.77
C THR A 167 4.83 12.69 12.83
N GLY A 168 4.35 13.87 12.43
CA GLY A 168 4.05 15.00 13.32
C GLY A 168 2.60 15.06 13.78
N HIS A 169 1.74 14.12 13.38
CA HIS A 169 0.33 14.16 13.74
C HIS A 169 0.16 13.98 15.27
N PRO A 170 -0.46 14.93 15.99
CA PRO A 170 -0.54 14.89 17.46
C PRO A 170 -1.33 13.68 17.98
N ASP A 171 -2.24 13.15 17.17
CA ASP A 171 -3.07 11.98 17.49
C ASP A 171 -2.44 10.63 17.14
N LEU A 172 -1.21 10.61 16.60
CA LEU A 172 -0.49 9.39 16.19
C LEU A 172 0.94 9.32 16.72
N THR A 173 1.60 10.46 16.89
CA THR A 173 3.05 10.54 17.07
C THR A 173 3.59 9.66 18.21
N ALA A 174 2.83 9.52 19.30
CA ALA A 174 3.23 8.66 20.42
C ALA A 174 3.20 7.16 20.09
N ASN A 175 2.35 6.74 19.13
CA ASN A 175 2.25 5.35 18.67
C ASN A 175 3.19 5.05 17.49
N ILE A 176 3.71 6.07 16.78
CA ILE A 176 4.66 5.84 15.67
C ILE A 176 6.04 5.49 16.23
N LYS A 177 6.49 4.26 16.01
CA LYS A 177 7.78 3.75 16.54
C LYS A 177 8.90 3.67 15.51
N GLY A 178 8.59 3.87 14.23
CA GLY A 178 9.59 3.87 13.17
C GLY A 178 8.96 3.69 11.78
N GLY A 179 9.79 3.37 10.80
CA GLY A 179 9.33 3.15 9.45
C GLY A 179 10.45 3.11 8.42
N VAL A 180 10.07 2.90 7.17
CA VAL A 180 10.96 2.87 6.01
C VAL A 180 10.25 3.46 4.79
N ASN A 181 11.02 4.02 3.86
CA ASN A 181 10.54 4.40 2.54
C ASN A 181 11.19 3.50 1.49
N THR A 182 10.43 2.56 0.95
CA THR A 182 10.96 1.59 -0.01
C THR A 182 11.07 2.18 -1.41
N ILE A 183 10.31 3.24 -1.73
CA ILE A 183 10.43 3.95 -3.02
C ILE A 183 11.79 4.65 -3.12
N LYS A 184 12.19 5.33 -2.04
CA LYS A 184 13.47 6.06 -1.92
C LYS A 184 14.01 5.94 -0.50
N SER A 185 14.91 4.99 -0.26
CA SER A 185 15.44 4.66 1.06
C SER A 185 16.19 5.78 1.78
N TRP A 186 16.68 6.79 1.06
CA TRP A 186 17.35 7.96 1.62
C TRP A 186 16.40 9.11 2.00
N VAL A 187 15.08 8.92 1.82
CA VAL A 187 14.03 9.88 2.21
C VAL A 187 13.23 9.28 3.36
N GLY A 188 12.72 10.13 4.25
CA GLY A 188 11.83 9.68 5.32
C GLY A 188 10.53 9.05 4.82
N TYR A 189 9.82 8.39 5.74
CA TYR A 189 8.54 7.70 5.54
C TYR A 189 7.32 8.59 5.81
N ASN A 190 7.51 9.91 5.82
CA ASN A 190 6.41 10.85 6.06
C ASN A 190 5.41 10.83 4.90
N ASP A 191 4.12 10.93 5.25
CA ASP A 191 3.05 10.88 4.27
C ASP A 191 2.96 12.18 3.44
N ASP A 192 3.00 12.05 2.12
CA ASP A 192 2.78 13.14 1.17
C ASP A 192 1.46 13.01 0.39
N ASN A 193 0.69 11.95 0.62
CA ASN A 193 -0.63 11.71 0.05
C ASN A 193 -1.76 11.99 1.05
N GLY A 194 -1.71 11.37 2.22
CA GLY A 194 -2.72 11.43 3.28
C GLY A 194 -3.42 10.08 3.55
N HIS A 195 -3.37 9.15 2.60
CA HIS A 195 -4.03 7.84 2.70
C HIS A 195 -3.48 7.00 3.85
N GLY A 196 -2.16 6.78 3.90
CA GLY A 196 -1.53 5.99 4.96
C GLY A 196 -1.71 6.59 6.35
N THR A 197 -1.72 7.92 6.47
CA THR A 197 -2.07 8.59 7.75
C THR A 197 -3.51 8.29 8.17
N HIS A 198 -4.45 8.21 7.23
CA HIS A 198 -5.85 7.87 7.52
C HIS A 198 -6.02 6.41 7.95
N VAL A 199 -5.33 5.51 7.26
CA VAL A 199 -5.28 4.08 7.61
C VAL A 199 -4.69 3.90 9.01
N ALA A 200 -3.58 4.57 9.31
CA ALA A 200 -2.92 4.50 10.61
C ALA A 200 -3.81 4.96 11.77
N GLY A 201 -4.62 6.01 11.59
CA GLY A 201 -5.56 6.45 12.62
C GLY A 201 -6.68 5.48 12.91
N ILE A 202 -7.17 4.75 11.90
CA ILE A 202 -8.17 3.70 12.12
C ILE A 202 -7.57 2.58 12.98
N VAL A 203 -6.30 2.21 12.73
CA VAL A 203 -5.63 1.18 13.53
C VAL A 203 -5.36 1.67 14.96
N ALA A 204 -4.75 2.84 15.13
CA ALA A 204 -4.15 3.23 16.40
C ALA A 204 -4.04 4.75 16.63
N ALA A 205 -5.04 5.54 16.24
CA ALA A 205 -5.17 6.88 16.81
C ALA A 205 -5.29 6.80 18.34
N LEU A 206 -4.65 7.74 19.03
CA LEU A 206 -4.51 7.74 20.48
C LEU A 206 -5.88 7.88 21.17
N ASN A 207 -6.08 7.20 22.30
CA ASN A 207 -7.20 7.50 23.20
C ASN A 207 -6.79 8.68 24.10
N ASN A 208 -7.38 9.85 23.87
CA ASN A 208 -7.05 11.12 24.53
C ASN A 208 -8.29 12.06 24.50
N ASP A 209 -8.09 13.36 24.75
CA ASP A 209 -9.21 14.31 24.85
C ASP A 209 -9.61 14.98 23.52
N TYR A 210 -9.00 14.58 22.39
CA TYR A 210 -9.18 15.19 21.08
C TYR A 210 -9.16 14.22 19.90
N GLY A 211 -9.44 14.73 18.70
CA GLY A 211 -9.25 13.96 17.47
C GLY A 211 -10.17 12.75 17.37
N VAL A 212 -9.59 11.60 17.05
CA VAL A 212 -10.27 10.30 16.96
C VAL A 212 -9.52 9.25 17.78
N VAL A 213 -10.10 8.07 17.93
CA VAL A 213 -9.45 6.91 18.55
C VAL A 213 -9.45 5.74 17.58
N GLY A 214 -8.35 4.98 17.54
CA GLY A 214 -8.21 3.79 16.69
C GLY A 214 -8.67 2.51 17.39
N VAL A 215 -8.69 1.40 16.65
CA VAL A 215 -9.10 0.08 17.17
C VAL A 215 -8.24 -0.35 18.36
N GLY A 216 -6.92 -0.17 18.27
CA GLY A 216 -5.98 -0.43 19.37
C GLY A 216 -5.15 0.82 19.66
N PRO A 217 -5.58 1.69 20.59
CA PRO A 217 -4.96 3.00 20.79
C PRO A 217 -3.55 2.95 21.42
N GLN A 218 -3.02 1.77 21.74
CA GLN A 218 -1.65 1.56 22.23
C GLN A 218 -0.80 0.65 21.31
N ILE A 219 -1.29 0.34 20.10
CA ILE A 219 -0.53 -0.39 19.08
C ILE A 219 0.69 0.43 18.64
N ASP A 220 1.83 -0.24 18.47
CA ASP A 220 3.04 0.35 17.92
C ASP A 220 2.95 0.39 16.38
N LEU A 221 2.76 1.59 15.82
CA LEU A 221 2.68 1.84 14.40
C LEU A 221 4.05 1.97 13.74
N TYR A 222 4.21 1.30 12.59
CA TYR A 222 5.38 1.45 11.72
C TYR A 222 4.96 1.89 10.32
N ALA A 223 5.51 3.01 9.86
CA ALA A 223 5.21 3.59 8.55
C ALA A 223 6.06 2.93 7.45
N VAL A 224 5.46 2.07 6.63
CA VAL A 224 6.15 1.45 5.50
C VAL A 224 5.68 2.12 4.21
N LYS A 225 6.38 3.19 3.81
CA LYS A 225 6.02 3.96 2.61
C LYS A 225 6.44 3.22 1.35
N ALA A 226 5.48 2.56 0.71
CA ALA A 226 5.59 1.86 -0.56
C ALA A 226 4.81 2.55 -1.71
N LEU A 227 3.94 3.51 -1.38
CA LEU A 227 3.15 4.29 -2.35
C LEU A 227 3.56 5.77 -2.37
N ASP A 228 3.57 6.36 -3.55
CA ASP A 228 3.99 7.74 -3.78
C ASP A 228 2.88 8.76 -3.43
N ARG A 229 3.14 10.05 -3.66
CA ARG A 229 2.16 11.13 -3.41
C ARG A 229 0.82 10.97 -4.13
N ARG A 230 0.76 10.18 -5.20
CA ARG A 230 -0.46 9.91 -5.99
C ARG A 230 -1.18 8.65 -5.52
N GLY A 231 -0.64 7.95 -4.52
CA GLY A 231 -1.17 6.68 -4.04
C GLY A 231 -0.82 5.51 -4.95
N SER A 232 0.29 5.59 -5.69
CA SER A 232 0.75 4.54 -6.60
C SER A 232 2.17 4.11 -6.25
N GLY A 233 2.47 2.83 -6.33
CA GLY A 233 3.81 2.27 -6.11
C GLY A 233 4.07 1.09 -7.04
N TYR A 234 5.34 0.71 -7.18
CA TYR A 234 5.67 -0.54 -7.88
C TYR A 234 5.46 -1.73 -6.95
N LEU A 235 5.05 -2.87 -7.51
CA LEU A 235 4.95 -4.12 -6.79
C LEU A 235 6.26 -4.44 -6.02
N SER A 236 7.41 -4.18 -6.64
CA SER A 236 8.70 -4.35 -5.99
C SER A 236 8.91 -3.50 -4.73
N ASP A 237 8.31 -2.30 -4.66
CA ASP A 237 8.39 -1.43 -3.48
C ASP A 237 7.52 -2.00 -2.33
N VAL A 238 6.41 -2.67 -2.66
CA VAL A 238 5.56 -3.40 -1.70
C VAL A 238 6.28 -4.66 -1.20
N ILE A 239 6.89 -5.44 -2.09
CA ILE A 239 7.68 -6.64 -1.73
C ILE A 239 8.85 -6.27 -0.81
N GLU A 240 9.54 -5.16 -1.08
CA GLU A 240 10.59 -4.65 -0.18
C GLU A 240 10.03 -4.22 1.18
N GLY A 241 8.79 -3.70 1.22
CA GLY A 241 8.10 -3.35 2.47
C GLY A 241 7.75 -4.59 3.31
N LEU A 242 7.32 -5.66 2.65
CA LEU A 242 7.09 -6.97 3.27
C LEU A 242 8.38 -7.58 3.82
N ASP A 243 9.48 -7.50 3.07
CA ASP A 243 10.81 -7.92 3.52
C ASP A 243 11.24 -7.14 4.78
N TRP A 244 11.04 -5.82 4.77
CA TRP A 244 11.32 -4.97 5.93
C TRP A 244 10.46 -5.37 7.14
N ALA A 245 9.19 -5.71 6.94
CA ALA A 245 8.30 -6.15 8.01
C ALA A 245 8.82 -7.43 8.69
N ILE A 246 9.30 -8.41 7.91
CA ILE A 246 9.96 -9.61 8.43
C ILE A 246 11.21 -9.25 9.21
N GLN A 247 12.10 -8.45 8.64
CA GLN A 247 13.39 -8.10 9.26
C GLN A 247 13.24 -7.32 10.57
N ASN A 248 12.11 -6.63 10.76
CA ASN A 248 11.82 -5.84 11.97
C ASN A 248 10.85 -6.53 12.93
N ASN A 249 10.54 -7.82 12.69
CA ASN A 249 9.65 -8.63 13.51
C ASN A 249 8.29 -7.95 13.72
N MET A 250 7.69 -7.46 12.64
CA MET A 250 6.30 -7.01 12.68
C MET A 250 5.40 -8.21 12.98
N GLN A 251 4.25 -7.94 13.60
CA GLN A 251 3.28 -8.98 13.94
C GLN A 251 2.06 -8.93 13.02
N VAL A 252 1.72 -7.73 12.55
CA VAL A 252 0.66 -7.51 11.56
C VAL A 252 1.15 -6.57 10.47
N VAL A 253 0.78 -6.85 9.22
CA VAL A 253 0.89 -5.91 8.09
C VAL A 253 -0.51 -5.58 7.58
N ASN A 254 -0.79 -4.29 7.41
CA ASN A 254 -1.99 -3.81 6.74
C ASN A 254 -1.63 -3.28 5.35
N MET A 255 -2.32 -3.78 4.34
CA MET A 255 -2.15 -3.43 2.93
C MET A 255 -3.47 -2.90 2.36
N SER A 256 -3.73 -1.61 2.62
CA SER A 256 -4.89 -0.87 2.08
C SER A 256 -4.65 -0.44 0.62
N LEU A 257 -4.27 -1.40 -0.20
CA LEU A 257 -3.79 -1.24 -1.56
C LEU A 257 -4.07 -2.50 -2.38
N GLY A 258 -3.94 -2.42 -3.70
CA GLY A 258 -3.98 -3.62 -4.51
C GLY A 258 -3.73 -3.42 -6.00
N THR A 259 -3.72 -4.54 -6.70
CA THR A 259 -3.62 -4.65 -8.16
C THR A 259 -4.52 -5.77 -8.67
N THR A 260 -4.96 -5.70 -9.92
CA THR A 260 -5.78 -6.75 -10.54
C THR A 260 -4.94 -7.88 -11.14
N SER A 261 -3.62 -7.75 -11.09
CA SER A 261 -2.67 -8.71 -11.68
C SER A 261 -2.19 -9.71 -10.64
N ASP A 262 -2.43 -11.00 -10.89
CA ASP A 262 -1.77 -12.06 -10.15
C ASP A 262 -0.32 -12.18 -10.63
N ILE A 263 0.64 -11.97 -9.73
CA ILE A 263 2.06 -12.01 -10.05
C ILE A 263 2.73 -12.98 -9.08
N GLN A 264 3.42 -14.00 -9.61
CA GLN A 264 4.07 -15.04 -8.81
C GLN A 264 5.04 -14.47 -7.76
N SER A 265 5.80 -13.42 -8.11
CA SER A 265 6.66 -12.71 -7.16
C SER A 265 5.92 -12.07 -5.98
N PHE A 266 4.65 -11.66 -6.16
CA PHE A 266 3.84 -11.14 -5.07
C PHE A 266 3.35 -12.26 -4.16
N SER A 267 2.76 -13.31 -4.75
CA SER A 267 2.33 -14.52 -4.04
C SER A 267 3.45 -15.11 -3.17
N GLU A 268 4.65 -15.25 -3.76
CA GLU A 268 5.83 -15.77 -3.08
C GLU A 268 6.36 -14.88 -1.95
N ALA A 269 6.16 -13.56 -2.03
CA ALA A 269 6.51 -12.64 -0.95
C ALA A 269 5.52 -12.78 0.21
N VAL A 270 4.22 -12.80 -0.10
CA VAL A 270 3.11 -13.01 0.85
C VAL A 270 3.25 -14.33 1.60
N GLN A 271 3.58 -15.42 0.90
CA GLN A 271 3.82 -16.73 1.51
C GLN A 271 4.98 -16.72 2.51
N ARG A 272 6.05 -15.98 2.21
CA ARG A 272 7.21 -15.87 3.11
C ARG A 272 6.90 -15.02 4.34
N VAL A 273 6.06 -14.00 4.20
CA VAL A 273 5.57 -13.19 5.34
C VAL A 273 4.68 -14.02 6.24
N ASN A 274 3.76 -14.79 5.67
CA ASN A 274 2.93 -15.74 6.43
C ASN A 274 3.80 -16.79 7.15
N SER A 275 4.78 -17.37 6.45
CA SER A 275 5.72 -18.35 7.02
C SER A 275 6.60 -17.76 8.13
N ALA A 276 6.79 -16.44 8.15
CA ALA A 276 7.47 -15.73 9.23
C ALA A 276 6.56 -15.45 10.44
N GLY A 277 5.30 -15.91 10.41
CA GLY A 277 4.33 -15.76 11.50
C GLY A 277 3.62 -14.41 11.53
N ILE A 278 3.66 -13.64 10.43
CA ILE A 278 3.09 -12.29 10.37
C ILE A 278 1.66 -12.35 9.81
N VAL A 279 0.70 -11.79 10.53
CA VAL A 279 -0.69 -11.66 10.07
C VAL A 279 -0.77 -10.62 8.96
N GLN A 280 -1.45 -10.96 7.87
CA GLN A 280 -1.56 -10.10 6.70
C GLN A 280 -3.02 -9.74 6.47
N VAL A 281 -3.32 -8.44 6.37
CA VAL A 281 -4.69 -7.96 6.12
C VAL A 281 -4.66 -7.03 4.91
N ALA A 282 -5.57 -7.24 3.96
CA ALA A 282 -5.62 -6.42 2.76
C ALA A 282 -7.04 -6.05 2.32
N ALA A 283 -7.14 -4.88 1.72
CA ALA A 283 -8.38 -4.35 1.16
C ALA A 283 -8.80 -5.14 -0.10
N ALA A 284 -10.06 -5.57 -0.15
CA ALA A 284 -10.53 -6.44 -1.23
C ALA A 284 -10.59 -5.77 -2.62
N GLY A 285 -10.73 -4.44 -2.71
CA GLY A 285 -10.92 -3.72 -3.98
C GLY A 285 -12.20 -2.87 -4.02
N ASN A 286 -12.26 -1.93 -4.96
CA ASN A 286 -13.30 -0.88 -5.00
C ASN A 286 -14.00 -0.75 -6.37
N ASP A 287 -14.10 -1.82 -7.16
CA ASP A 287 -14.78 -1.78 -8.46
C ASP A 287 -15.99 -2.72 -8.55
N GLY A 288 -16.38 -3.36 -7.44
CA GLY A 288 -17.51 -4.28 -7.36
C GLY A 288 -17.28 -5.63 -8.04
N LYS A 289 -16.04 -5.92 -8.48
CA LYS A 289 -15.68 -7.16 -9.18
C LYS A 289 -14.90 -8.11 -8.27
N ALA A 290 -14.07 -8.97 -8.87
CA ALA A 290 -13.20 -9.90 -8.16
C ALA A 290 -12.30 -9.18 -7.16
N VAL A 291 -11.88 -9.93 -6.13
CA VAL A 291 -10.93 -9.48 -5.12
C VAL A 291 -9.58 -9.17 -5.77
N ASN A 292 -8.96 -8.06 -5.38
CA ASN A 292 -7.64 -7.64 -5.87
C ASN A 292 -6.52 -8.38 -5.13
N TYR A 293 -5.33 -8.43 -5.73
CA TYR A 293 -4.11 -8.90 -5.05
C TYR A 293 -3.48 -7.75 -4.25
N PRO A 294 -3.01 -8.01 -3.01
CA PRO A 294 -2.75 -9.34 -2.44
C PRO A 294 -3.93 -9.96 -1.66
N ALA A 295 -5.05 -9.27 -1.49
CA ALA A 295 -6.19 -9.79 -0.72
C ALA A 295 -6.72 -11.13 -1.27
N ALA A 296 -6.63 -11.37 -2.58
CA ALA A 296 -7.02 -12.65 -3.17
C ALA A 296 -6.06 -13.83 -2.88
N TYR A 297 -4.91 -13.62 -2.22
CA TYR A 297 -4.03 -14.71 -1.83
C TYR A 297 -4.53 -15.40 -0.54
N PRO A 298 -4.54 -16.75 -0.47
CA PRO A 298 -5.08 -17.48 0.68
C PRO A 298 -4.43 -17.16 2.02
N GLU A 299 -3.19 -16.66 2.03
CA GLU A 299 -2.45 -16.32 3.24
C GLU A 299 -2.77 -14.91 3.79
N VAL A 300 -3.66 -14.17 3.13
CA VAL A 300 -4.01 -12.77 3.43
C VAL A 300 -5.49 -12.69 3.76
N ILE A 301 -5.81 -12.08 4.90
CA ILE A 301 -7.19 -11.82 5.31
C ILE A 301 -7.77 -10.72 4.39
N ALA A 302 -8.70 -11.11 3.52
CA ALA A 302 -9.34 -10.20 2.58
C ALA A 302 -10.54 -9.50 3.20
N VAL A 303 -10.54 -8.15 3.14
CA VAL A 303 -11.54 -7.34 3.84
C VAL A 303 -12.44 -6.57 2.87
N SER A 304 -13.75 -6.86 2.93
CA SER A 304 -14.80 -6.13 2.22
C SER A 304 -15.35 -4.96 3.06
N ALA A 305 -16.07 -4.03 2.42
CA ALA A 305 -16.50 -2.78 3.05
C ALA A 305 -18.01 -2.68 3.25
N THR A 306 -18.44 -2.43 4.49
CA THR A 306 -19.84 -2.14 4.86
C THR A 306 -20.07 -0.66 5.16
N ASP A 307 -21.33 -0.25 5.11
CA ASP A 307 -21.80 1.02 5.66
C ASP A 307 -22.40 0.88 7.07
N GLN A 308 -22.89 1.99 7.62
CA GLN A 308 -23.50 2.08 8.95
C GLN A 308 -24.77 1.24 9.14
N THR A 309 -25.32 0.70 8.06
CA THR A 309 -26.51 -0.15 8.05
C THR A 309 -26.17 -1.61 7.77
N ASP A 310 -24.88 -1.97 7.90
CA ASP A 310 -24.32 -3.28 7.59
C ASP A 310 -24.51 -3.71 6.14
N THR A 311 -24.81 -2.76 5.26
CA THR A 311 -24.97 -3.04 3.84
C THR A 311 -23.60 -3.01 3.17
N ILE A 312 -23.31 -4.05 2.38
CA ILE A 312 -22.10 -4.07 1.55
C ILE A 312 -22.07 -2.88 0.59
N ALA A 313 -20.98 -2.14 0.56
CA ALA A 313 -20.82 -1.03 -0.35
C ALA A 313 -20.85 -1.54 -1.80
N SER A 314 -21.58 -0.85 -2.68
CA SER A 314 -21.77 -1.31 -4.07
C SER A 314 -20.46 -1.47 -4.85
N TRP A 315 -19.45 -0.68 -4.50
CA TRP A 315 -18.11 -0.74 -5.06
C TRP A 315 -17.19 -1.76 -4.37
N SER A 316 -17.57 -2.33 -3.22
CA SER A 316 -16.74 -3.35 -2.57
C SER A 316 -16.59 -4.55 -3.51
N SER A 317 -15.34 -4.89 -3.81
CA SER A 317 -15.01 -6.14 -4.49
C SER A 317 -15.48 -7.33 -3.65
N ARG A 318 -15.69 -8.45 -4.33
CA ARG A 318 -16.43 -9.62 -3.87
C ARG A 318 -15.89 -10.88 -4.52
N GLY A 319 -16.05 -12.01 -3.84
CA GLY A 319 -15.52 -13.29 -4.28
C GLY A 319 -15.43 -14.28 -3.13
N ALA A 320 -15.11 -15.53 -3.44
CA ALA A 320 -14.93 -16.57 -2.43
C ALA A 320 -13.71 -16.32 -1.54
N GLU A 321 -12.83 -15.41 -1.97
CA GLU A 321 -11.63 -14.96 -1.27
C GLU A 321 -11.94 -13.99 -0.13
N ILE A 322 -13.16 -13.42 -0.02
CA ILE A 322 -13.50 -12.54 1.11
C ILE A 322 -13.54 -13.34 2.41
N ASP A 323 -12.80 -12.88 3.42
CA ASP A 323 -12.75 -13.51 4.74
C ASP A 323 -13.62 -12.79 5.76
N LEU A 324 -13.57 -11.46 5.77
CA LEU A 324 -14.29 -10.62 6.72
C LEU A 324 -14.82 -9.34 6.07
N ALA A 325 -15.90 -8.83 6.64
CA ALA A 325 -16.38 -7.48 6.40
C ALA A 325 -15.94 -6.53 7.52
N ALA A 326 -15.74 -5.26 7.19
CA ALA A 326 -15.53 -4.21 8.17
C ALA A 326 -16.06 -2.84 7.69
N PRO A 327 -16.24 -1.87 8.60
CA PRO A 327 -16.67 -0.51 8.26
C PRO A 327 -15.75 0.17 7.23
N GLY A 328 -16.30 0.50 6.05
CA GLY A 328 -15.53 1.10 4.95
C GLY A 328 -16.19 2.31 4.29
N VAL A 329 -17.38 2.73 4.72
CA VAL A 329 -18.10 3.88 4.17
C VAL A 329 -18.13 5.05 5.17
N SER A 330 -17.70 6.23 4.73
CA SER A 330 -17.73 7.45 5.55
C SER A 330 -16.97 7.29 6.86
N ILE A 331 -15.75 6.76 6.79
CA ILE A 331 -14.87 6.55 7.94
C ILE A 331 -14.09 7.83 8.21
N TYR A 332 -14.24 8.40 9.39
CA TYR A 332 -13.53 9.59 9.84
C TYR A 332 -12.24 9.19 10.59
N SER A 333 -11.10 9.72 10.17
CA SER A 333 -9.80 9.40 10.76
C SER A 333 -8.81 10.55 10.61
N THR A 334 -7.61 10.38 11.16
CA THR A 334 -6.44 11.25 11.00
C THR A 334 -6.07 11.44 9.53
N TYR A 335 -5.40 12.55 9.19
CA TYR A 335 -5.01 12.88 7.83
C TYR A 335 -3.77 13.76 7.85
N LYS A 336 -3.01 13.78 6.75
CA LYS A 336 -1.76 14.55 6.68
C LYS A 336 -1.92 16.02 7.08
N ASN A 337 -0.84 16.61 7.58
CA ASN A 337 -0.75 17.96 8.12
C ASN A 337 -1.56 18.13 9.41
N SER A 338 -1.54 17.13 10.30
CA SER A 338 -2.27 17.15 11.58
C SER A 338 -3.78 17.40 11.43
N ALA A 339 -4.37 16.94 10.32
CA ALA A 339 -5.76 17.16 9.98
C ALA A 339 -6.58 15.88 10.18
N TYR A 340 -7.88 15.96 9.94
CA TYR A 340 -8.77 14.80 9.94
C TYR A 340 -9.61 14.81 8.66
N LYS A 341 -10.05 13.65 8.20
CA LYS A 341 -10.84 13.54 6.96
C LYS A 341 -11.76 12.34 7.02
N THR A 342 -12.89 12.43 6.32
CA THR A 342 -13.77 11.30 6.05
C THR A 342 -13.45 10.71 4.69
N LEU A 343 -13.15 9.40 4.63
CA LEU A 343 -12.89 8.65 3.40
C LEU A 343 -13.76 7.38 3.34
N SER A 344 -13.87 6.82 2.13
CA SER A 344 -14.55 5.55 1.89
C SER A 344 -13.70 4.67 0.99
N GLY A 345 -13.70 3.37 1.25
CA GLY A 345 -12.96 2.36 0.50
C GLY A 345 -12.79 1.08 1.31
N THR A 346 -12.50 -0.05 0.65
CA THR A 346 -12.00 -1.24 1.34
C THR A 346 -10.67 -0.95 2.05
N SER A 347 -9.93 0.08 1.61
CA SER A 347 -8.81 0.65 2.36
C SER A 347 -9.15 1.17 3.75
N MET A 348 -10.40 1.58 4.00
CA MET A 348 -10.83 2.01 5.33
C MET A 348 -11.38 0.83 6.14
N ALA A 349 -11.86 -0.23 5.48
CA ALA A 349 -12.29 -1.47 6.14
C ALA A 349 -11.11 -2.30 6.66
N SER A 350 -10.12 -2.57 5.80
CA SER A 350 -8.89 -3.33 6.13
C SER A 350 -8.23 -2.95 7.47
N PRO A 351 -7.99 -1.66 7.80
CA PRO A 351 -7.34 -1.30 9.06
C PRO A 351 -8.17 -1.59 10.32
N HIS A 352 -9.49 -1.72 10.23
CA HIS A 352 -10.30 -2.19 11.36
C HIS A 352 -9.93 -3.64 11.72
N VAL A 353 -9.84 -4.51 10.72
CA VAL A 353 -9.45 -5.93 10.90
C VAL A 353 -7.97 -6.05 11.29
N ALA A 354 -7.08 -5.21 10.76
CA ALA A 354 -5.68 -5.20 11.18
C ALA A 354 -5.51 -4.81 12.66
N GLY A 355 -6.30 -3.83 13.13
CA GLY A 355 -6.37 -3.49 14.55
C GLY A 355 -6.92 -4.65 15.39
N ALA A 356 -7.99 -5.30 14.93
CA ALA A 356 -8.58 -6.47 15.60
C ALA A 356 -7.57 -7.62 15.73
N ALA A 357 -6.86 -7.95 14.65
CA ALA A 357 -5.80 -8.96 14.65
C ALA A 357 -4.69 -8.63 15.66
N ALA A 358 -4.30 -7.36 15.75
CA ALA A 358 -3.31 -6.91 16.73
C ALA A 358 -3.82 -7.10 18.17
N LEU A 359 -5.08 -6.78 18.47
CA LEU A 359 -5.66 -7.03 19.79
C LEU A 359 -5.77 -8.53 20.11
N VAL A 360 -6.15 -9.37 19.15
CA VAL A 360 -6.16 -10.83 19.33
C VAL A 360 -4.77 -11.36 19.72
N LEU A 361 -3.70 -10.85 19.12
CA LEU A 361 -2.33 -11.25 19.44
C LEU A 361 -1.91 -10.89 20.87
N THR A 362 -2.54 -9.91 21.51
CA THR A 362 -2.24 -9.60 22.94
C THR A 362 -2.79 -10.64 23.91
N VAL A 363 -3.84 -11.37 23.51
CA VAL A 363 -4.43 -12.45 24.32
C VAL A 363 -4.07 -13.84 23.80
N CYS A 364 -3.31 -13.90 22.70
CA CYS A 364 -2.76 -15.12 22.13
C CYS A 364 -1.38 -14.87 21.51
N GLU A 365 -0.39 -14.69 22.37
CA GLU A 365 0.99 -14.35 21.92
C GLU A 365 1.63 -15.44 21.05
N THR A 366 1.15 -16.69 21.14
CA THR A 366 1.66 -17.82 20.35
C THR A 366 0.81 -18.14 19.13
N CYS A 367 -0.28 -17.39 18.88
CA CYS A 367 -1.13 -17.62 17.71
C CYS A 367 -0.33 -17.37 16.43
N ASN A 368 -0.36 -18.35 15.52
CA ASN A 368 0.10 -18.15 14.16
C ASN A 368 -0.96 -17.40 13.31
N PRO A 369 -0.63 -16.96 12.08
CA PRO A 369 -1.56 -16.20 11.25
C PRO A 369 -2.91 -16.88 10.98
N ALA A 370 -2.92 -18.20 10.78
CA ALA A 370 -4.15 -18.95 10.54
C ALA A 370 -5.03 -19.03 11.80
N GLU A 371 -4.43 -19.15 12.98
CA GLU A 371 -5.16 -19.14 14.25
C GLU A 371 -5.77 -17.77 14.55
N VAL A 372 -5.06 -16.67 14.23
CA VAL A 372 -5.62 -15.31 14.33
C VAL A 372 -6.79 -15.13 13.38
N GLN A 373 -6.63 -15.52 12.10
CA GLN A 373 -7.71 -15.46 11.10
C GLN A 373 -8.92 -16.27 11.56
N GLN A 374 -8.71 -17.54 11.96
CA GLN A 374 -9.78 -18.41 12.41
C GLN A 374 -10.54 -17.81 13.60
N ARG A 375 -9.82 -17.22 14.57
CA ARG A 375 -10.45 -16.58 15.73
C ARG A 375 -11.36 -15.44 15.27
N LEU A 376 -10.83 -14.51 14.47
CA LEU A 376 -11.60 -13.38 13.93
C LEU A 376 -12.83 -13.83 13.13
N GLU A 377 -12.69 -14.84 12.27
CA GLU A 377 -13.79 -15.40 11.48
C GLU A 377 -14.85 -16.10 12.36
N SER A 378 -14.43 -16.87 13.36
CA SER A 378 -15.34 -17.62 14.23
C SER A 378 -16.13 -16.74 15.21
N THR A 379 -15.67 -15.51 15.44
CA THR A 379 -16.30 -14.54 16.33
C THR A 379 -17.06 -13.46 15.58
N ALA A 380 -16.95 -13.42 14.25
CA ALA A 380 -17.62 -12.43 13.41
C ALA A 380 -19.14 -12.49 13.54
N GLU A 381 -19.79 -11.35 13.37
CA GLU A 381 -21.23 -11.26 13.24
C GLU A 381 -21.64 -11.66 11.82
N ASP A 382 -22.26 -12.83 11.68
CA ASP A 382 -22.74 -13.38 10.40
C ASP A 382 -23.75 -12.42 9.75
N LEU A 383 -23.40 -11.89 8.57
CA LEU A 383 -24.21 -10.97 7.77
C LEU A 383 -24.51 -11.60 6.41
N GLY A 384 -25.66 -11.26 5.84
CA GLY A 384 -26.02 -11.73 4.50
C GLY A 384 -26.62 -13.13 4.52
N ILE A 385 -26.04 -14.05 3.73
CA ILE A 385 -26.49 -15.44 3.70
C ILE A 385 -25.78 -16.17 4.83
N SER A 386 -26.51 -16.95 5.63
CA SER A 386 -25.91 -17.61 6.79
C SER A 386 -24.68 -18.45 6.43
N GLY A 387 -23.60 -18.23 7.18
CA GLY A 387 -22.28 -18.82 6.95
C GLY A 387 -21.43 -17.99 5.99
N LYS A 388 -20.26 -18.54 5.60
CA LYS A 388 -19.32 -17.80 4.74
C LYS A 388 -19.95 -17.50 3.38
N ASP A 389 -20.00 -16.22 2.99
CA ASP A 389 -20.50 -15.78 1.68
C ASP A 389 -19.53 -14.86 0.93
N ASN A 390 -19.81 -14.62 -0.36
CA ASN A 390 -18.89 -13.90 -1.25
C ASN A 390 -18.87 -12.36 -1.06
N LEU A 391 -19.70 -11.82 -0.16
CA LEU A 391 -19.84 -10.39 0.11
C LEU A 391 -19.26 -10.03 1.48
N TYR A 392 -19.64 -10.78 2.51
CA TYR A 392 -19.27 -10.51 3.90
C TYR A 392 -18.21 -11.47 4.44
N GLY A 393 -17.84 -12.51 3.67
CA GLY A 393 -16.98 -13.57 4.18
C GLY A 393 -17.67 -14.28 5.33
N SER A 394 -16.98 -14.48 6.45
CA SER A 394 -17.54 -15.03 7.68
C SER A 394 -18.41 -14.03 8.46
N GLY A 395 -18.47 -12.76 8.04
CA GLY A 395 -19.29 -11.72 8.65
C GLY A 395 -18.51 -10.45 8.99
N LEU A 396 -19.17 -9.55 9.70
CA LEU A 396 -18.54 -8.34 10.22
C LEU A 396 -17.64 -8.66 11.41
N VAL A 397 -16.40 -8.15 11.39
CA VAL A 397 -15.46 -8.32 12.51
C VAL A 397 -16.04 -7.77 13.83
N ASP A 398 -15.94 -8.56 14.88
CA ASP A 398 -16.33 -8.21 16.26
C ASP A 398 -15.10 -8.36 17.17
N VAL A 399 -14.52 -7.23 17.55
CA VAL A 399 -13.24 -7.14 18.26
C VAL A 399 -13.39 -7.61 19.70
N GLN A 400 -14.48 -7.24 20.37
CA GLN A 400 -14.74 -7.65 21.74
C GLN A 400 -14.86 -9.16 21.85
N LYS A 401 -15.65 -9.81 20.98
CA LYS A 401 -15.77 -11.27 20.97
C LYS A 401 -14.43 -11.93 20.62
N ALA A 402 -13.70 -11.41 19.63
CA ALA A 402 -12.42 -11.98 19.22
C ALA A 402 -11.36 -11.97 20.33
N VAL A 403 -11.35 -10.95 21.19
CA VAL A 403 -10.36 -10.78 22.27
C VAL A 403 -10.77 -11.51 23.56
N THR A 404 -12.06 -11.81 23.75
CA THR A 404 -12.56 -12.43 25.00
C THR A 404 -12.84 -13.92 24.92
N GLN A 405 -12.72 -14.54 23.73
CA GLN A 405 -13.02 -15.96 23.52
C GLN A 405 -11.96 -16.91 24.07
#